data_AF-A0A914KCV2-F1
#
_entry.id   AF-A0A914KCV2-F1
#
_cell.length_a   1.000
_cell.length_b   1.000
_cell.length_c   1.000
_cell.angle_alpha   90.00
_cell.angle_beta   90.00
_cell.angle_gamma   90.00
#
_symmetry.space_group_name_H-M   'P 1'
#
loop_
_entity.id
_entity.type
_entity.pdbx_description
1 polymer ?
#
loop_
_entity_poly.entity_id
_entity_poly.type
_entity_poly.pdbx_seq_one_letter_code
_entity_poly.pdbx_strand_id
1 'polypeptide(L)'
;MIIKMPTDFKCGIRTLNATGHTTFAATQPGMYKFFNVSEDRKHMPMAAATTYVVLNSTAGRQVMDKLVNCSMTKQCMAPDGATLWCREPQLHQDKYAWCHRYDQSALALALAECTDNFKDYELVSDLIYIRRGMQE
;
A
#
# COMPACT_ATOMS: atom_id res chain seq x y z
N MET A 1 -20.20 6.18 -22.10
CA MET A 1 -18.75 6.47 -21.90
C MET A 1 -18.15 5.26 -21.20
N ILE A 2 -17.30 4.51 -21.90
CA ILE A 2 -16.63 3.31 -21.39
C ILE A 2 -15.36 3.78 -20.70
N ILE A 3 -15.17 3.38 -19.44
CA ILE A 3 -13.89 3.59 -18.76
C ILE A 3 -12.89 2.64 -19.41
N LYS A 4 -11.95 3.17 -20.21
CA LYS A 4 -10.73 2.43 -20.54
C LYS A 4 -9.77 2.59 -19.36
N MET A 5 -9.95 1.75 -18.33
CA MET A 5 -8.87 1.57 -17.37
C MET A 5 -7.72 0.87 -18.11
N PRO A 6 -6.47 1.33 -17.96
CA PRO A 6 -5.31 0.58 -18.42
C PRO A 6 -5.44 -0.87 -17.96
N THR A 7 -5.36 -1.82 -18.89
CA THR A 7 -5.52 -3.25 -18.60
C THR A 7 -4.30 -3.85 -17.87
N ASP A 8 -3.29 -3.04 -17.59
CA ASP A 8 -1.98 -3.41 -17.07
C ASP A 8 -1.78 -2.99 -15.60
N PHE A 9 -2.82 -3.14 -14.76
CA PHE A 9 -2.62 -2.97 -13.32
C PHE A 9 -1.79 -4.14 -12.82
N LYS A 10 -0.47 -3.98 -12.81
CA LYS A 10 0.51 -5.00 -12.40
C LYS A 10 0.13 -5.65 -11.07
N CYS A 11 -0.37 -4.85 -10.13
CA CYS A 11 -0.81 -5.31 -8.80
C CYS A 11 -2.32 -5.45 -8.65
N GLY A 12 -3.10 -5.19 -9.70
CA GLY A 12 -4.57 -5.15 -9.62
C GLY A 12 -5.14 -4.12 -8.63
N ILE A 13 -4.30 -3.23 -8.09
CA ILE A 13 -4.69 -2.17 -7.15
C ILE A 13 -4.13 -0.83 -7.63
N ARG A 14 -4.90 0.24 -7.41
CA ARG A 14 -4.49 1.63 -7.61
C ARG A 14 -4.85 2.47 -6.38
N THR A 15 -3.87 3.18 -5.83
CA THR A 15 -4.00 4.06 -4.67
C THR A 15 -4.13 5.51 -5.11
N LEU A 16 -4.94 6.32 -4.43
CA LEU A 16 -5.24 7.69 -4.89
C LEU A 16 -4.17 8.72 -4.55
N ASN A 17 -3.40 8.51 -3.49
CA ASN A 17 -2.45 9.51 -3.00
C ASN A 17 -1.19 8.83 -2.45
N ALA A 18 -0.06 9.54 -2.47
CA ALA A 18 1.13 9.22 -1.68
C ALA A 18 1.10 9.95 -0.32
N THR A 19 1.85 9.48 0.68
CA THR A 19 1.92 10.15 1.99
C THR A 19 3.10 11.10 2.19
N GLY A 20 4.00 11.20 1.21
CA GLY A 20 5.19 12.04 1.31
C GLY A 20 6.34 11.44 2.15
N HIS A 21 6.23 10.17 2.55
CA HIS A 21 7.32 9.43 3.20
C HIS A 21 7.44 8.01 2.64
N THR A 22 8.51 7.31 2.97
CA THR A 22 8.74 5.93 2.52
C THR A 22 7.99 4.92 3.36
N THR A 23 7.87 3.70 2.85
CA THR A 23 7.35 2.55 3.59
C THR A 23 8.23 2.25 4.80
N PHE A 24 9.56 2.34 4.62
CA PHE A 24 10.56 2.12 5.65
C PHE A 24 10.41 3.08 6.84
N ALA A 25 10.20 4.37 6.57
CA ALA A 25 10.11 5.39 7.60
C ALA A 25 8.98 5.14 8.62
N ALA A 26 7.88 4.53 8.18
CA ALA A 26 6.66 4.42 8.99
C ALA A 26 6.15 2.97 9.18
N THR A 27 7.02 1.98 8.99
CA THR A 27 6.69 0.56 9.18
C THR A 27 7.57 -0.06 10.26
N GLN A 28 6.94 -0.63 11.29
CA GLN A 28 7.63 -1.27 12.39
C GLN A 28 8.37 -2.52 11.85
N PRO A 29 9.67 -2.72 12.18
CA PRO A 29 10.50 -3.76 11.56
C PRO A 29 9.98 -5.21 11.65
N GLY A 30 9.27 -5.54 12.71
CA GLY A 30 8.62 -6.83 12.96
C GLY A 30 7.54 -7.19 11.95
N MET A 31 7.02 -6.25 11.17
CA MET A 31 6.08 -6.54 10.07
C MET A 31 6.79 -7.15 8.85
N TYR A 32 8.06 -6.80 8.59
CA TYR A 32 8.74 -7.21 7.35
C TYR A 32 8.86 -8.73 7.20
N LYS A 33 8.86 -9.50 8.30
CA LYS A 33 8.93 -10.98 8.24
C LYS A 33 7.69 -11.64 7.62
N PHE A 34 6.58 -10.91 7.47
CA PHE A 34 5.34 -11.42 6.89
C PHE A 34 5.24 -11.18 5.37
N PHE A 35 6.18 -10.43 4.81
CA PHE A 35 6.18 -10.05 3.40
C PHE A 35 7.55 -10.36 2.77
N ASN A 36 7.57 -10.83 1.53
CA ASN A 36 8.78 -11.10 0.77
C ASN A 36 9.21 -9.87 -0.04
N VAL A 37 9.70 -8.84 0.66
CA VAL A 37 10.11 -7.56 0.08
C VAL A 37 11.62 -7.36 0.28
N SER A 38 12.35 -7.03 -0.79
CA SER A 38 13.78 -6.71 -0.70
C SER A 38 14.02 -5.41 0.06
N GLU A 39 15.23 -5.21 0.60
CA GLU A 39 15.57 -3.99 1.34
C GLU A 39 15.31 -2.70 0.55
N ASP A 40 15.68 -2.67 -0.73
CA ASP A 40 15.46 -1.50 -1.59
C ASP A 40 13.97 -1.16 -1.72
N ARG A 41 13.12 -2.19 -1.84
CA ARG A 41 11.68 -2.01 -2.00
C ARG A 41 10.98 -1.56 -0.73
N LYS A 42 11.56 -1.79 0.45
CA LYS A 42 11.05 -1.18 1.71
C LYS A 42 11.16 0.34 1.68
N HIS A 43 12.05 0.91 0.88
CA HIS A 43 12.25 2.35 0.79
C HIS A 43 11.37 3.01 -0.28
N MET A 44 10.50 2.26 -0.96
CA MET A 44 9.51 2.84 -1.86
C MET A 44 8.57 3.82 -1.14
N PRO A 45 8.05 4.85 -1.83
CA PRO A 45 7.06 5.75 -1.26
C PRO A 45 5.86 4.97 -0.69
N MET A 46 5.35 5.42 0.46
CA MET A 46 4.16 4.83 1.04
C MET A 46 2.92 5.46 0.41
N ALA A 47 2.02 4.62 -0.11
CA ALA A 47 0.72 5.06 -0.58
C ALA A 47 -0.24 5.31 0.58
N ALA A 48 -1.19 6.23 0.40
CA ALA A 48 -2.34 6.38 1.26
C ALA A 48 -3.22 5.12 1.16
N ALA A 49 -3.60 4.55 2.31
CA ALA A 49 -4.49 3.39 2.36
C ALA A 49 -5.96 3.74 2.62
N THR A 50 -6.30 5.03 2.73
CA THR A 50 -7.66 5.49 2.98
C THR A 50 -8.63 5.12 1.86
N THR A 51 -8.17 5.22 0.61
CA THR A 51 -8.98 4.93 -0.57
C THR A 51 -8.10 4.36 -1.68
N TYR A 52 -8.49 3.20 -2.20
CA TYR A 52 -7.86 2.57 -3.34
C TYR A 52 -8.89 1.78 -4.15
N VAL A 53 -8.62 1.61 -5.44
CA VAL A 53 -9.42 0.80 -6.35
C VAL A 53 -8.78 -0.58 -6.45
N VAL A 54 -9.59 -1.61 -6.26
CA VAL A 54 -9.20 -3.00 -6.50
C VAL A 54 -9.88 -3.47 -7.78
N LEU A 55 -9.10 -3.91 -8.75
CA LEU A 55 -9.64 -4.59 -9.91
C LEU A 55 -10.00 -6.02 -9.56
N ASN A 56 -11.11 -6.50 -10.12
CA ASN A 56 -11.45 -7.92 -10.08
C ASN A 56 -10.51 -8.70 -11.02
N SER A 57 -9.31 -9.00 -10.52
CA SER A 57 -8.25 -9.71 -11.24
C SER A 57 -7.49 -10.63 -10.28
N THR A 58 -6.76 -11.60 -10.84
CA THR A 58 -5.89 -12.49 -10.04
C THR A 58 -4.86 -11.70 -9.24
N ALA A 59 -4.25 -10.66 -9.84
CA ALA A 59 -3.27 -9.81 -9.15
C ALA A 59 -3.91 -9.03 -8.00
N GLY A 60 -5.09 -8.44 -8.21
CA GLY A 60 -5.80 -7.72 -7.16
C GLY A 60 -6.18 -8.65 -6.01
N ARG A 61 -6.66 -9.86 -6.33
CA ARG A 61 -6.97 -10.88 -5.32
C ARG A 61 -5.74 -11.32 -4.54
N GLN A 62 -4.59 -11.52 -5.18
CA GLN A 62 -3.34 -11.86 -4.49
C GLN A 62 -2.93 -10.79 -3.48
N VAL A 63 -3.03 -9.50 -3.83
CA VAL A 63 -2.75 -8.41 -2.88
C VAL A 63 -3.78 -8.41 -1.75
N MET A 64 -5.07 -8.57 -2.04
CA MET A 64 -6.11 -8.62 -1.00
C MET A 64 -5.92 -9.81 -0.05
N ASP A 65 -5.58 -11.00 -0.56
CA ASP A 65 -5.31 -12.19 0.25
C ASP A 65 -4.15 -11.93 1.23
N LYS A 66 -3.11 -11.19 0.83
CA LYS A 66 -2.03 -10.77 1.73
C LYS A 66 -2.52 -9.86 2.84
N LEU A 67 -3.37 -8.88 2.53
CA LEU A 67 -3.94 -7.97 3.53
C LEU A 67 -4.82 -8.71 4.53
N VAL A 68 -5.68 -9.61 4.05
CA VAL A 68 -6.54 -10.45 4.90
C VAL A 68 -5.68 -11.36 5.78
N ASN A 69 -4.67 -12.03 5.24
CA ASN A 69 -3.79 -12.89 6.04
C ASN A 69 -3.03 -12.09 7.11
N CYS A 70 -2.57 -10.87 6.78
CA CYS A 70 -1.90 -10.00 7.74
C CYS A 70 -2.86 -9.52 8.84
N SER A 71 -4.12 -9.19 8.51
CA SER A 71 -5.10 -8.72 9.50
C SER A 71 -5.49 -9.81 10.51
N MET A 72 -5.41 -11.07 10.11
CA MET A 72 -5.66 -12.23 10.99
C MET A 72 -4.51 -12.51 11.96
N THR A 73 -3.35 -11.90 11.78
CA THR A 73 -2.16 -12.11 12.63
C THR A 73 -1.80 -10.80 13.33
N LYS A 74 -2.04 -10.71 14.64
CA LYS A 74 -1.76 -9.48 15.42
C LYS A 74 -0.34 -8.97 15.20
N GLN A 75 0.67 -9.84 15.23
CA GLN A 75 2.06 -9.46 15.05
C GLN A 75 2.38 -8.94 13.65
N CYS A 76 1.56 -9.25 12.63
CA CYS A 76 1.69 -8.65 11.31
C CYS A 76 1.11 -7.24 11.32
N MET A 77 -0.17 -7.10 11.68
CA MET A 77 -0.88 -5.83 11.59
C MET A 77 -0.45 -4.80 12.66
N ALA A 78 -0.06 -5.27 13.84
CA ALA A 78 0.35 -4.45 14.98
C ALA A 78 1.49 -5.16 15.75
N PRO A 79 2.73 -5.16 15.20
CA PRO A 79 3.89 -5.73 15.87
C PRO A 79 4.13 -5.10 17.25
N ASP A 80 4.87 -5.80 18.12
CA ASP A 80 5.15 -5.29 19.47
C ASP A 80 5.89 -3.94 19.43
N GLY A 81 5.42 -2.99 20.24
CA GLY A 81 5.93 -1.61 20.24
C GLY A 81 5.42 -0.73 19.09
N ALA A 82 4.47 -1.20 18.27
CA ALA A 82 3.80 -0.37 17.29
C ALA A 82 3.10 0.83 17.95
N THR A 83 3.34 2.02 17.40
CA THR A 83 2.69 3.27 17.81
C THR A 83 2.33 4.08 16.57
N LEU A 84 1.17 4.73 16.57
CA LEU A 84 0.72 5.53 15.44
C LEU A 84 1.57 6.80 15.25
N TRP A 85 2.00 7.41 16.37
CA TRP A 85 2.69 8.69 16.38
C TRP A 85 4.19 8.52 16.16
N CYS A 86 4.70 9.14 15.11
CA CYS A 86 6.13 9.16 14.78
C CYS A 86 6.88 10.07 15.74
N ARG A 87 8.05 9.60 16.20
CA ARG A 87 8.90 10.34 17.14
C ARG A 87 9.79 11.36 16.44
N GLU A 88 10.06 11.13 15.16
CA GLU A 88 10.84 12.05 14.34
C GLU A 88 9.92 13.15 13.78
N PRO A 89 10.27 14.44 13.95
CA PRO A 89 9.48 15.55 13.45
C PRO A 89 9.50 15.64 11.91
N GLN A 90 10.51 15.06 11.26
CA GLN A 90 10.59 14.94 9.81
C GLN A 90 10.80 13.48 9.45
N LEU A 91 9.92 12.94 8.61
CA LEU A 91 10.04 11.57 8.11
C LEU A 91 11.11 11.54 7.01
N HIS A 92 12.35 11.27 7.43
CA HIS A 92 13.45 11.02 6.50
C HIS A 92 13.19 9.72 5.72
N GLN A 93 13.53 9.71 4.42
CA GLN A 93 13.28 8.56 3.55
C GLN A 93 14.05 7.30 3.98
N ASP A 94 15.23 7.49 4.58
CA ASP A 94 16.17 6.42 4.92
C ASP A 94 16.24 6.11 6.43
N LYS A 95 15.34 6.67 7.24
CA LYS A 95 15.33 6.45 8.68
C LYS A 95 13.95 6.03 9.16
N TYR A 96 13.92 4.94 9.93
CA TYR A 96 12.75 4.52 10.66
C TYR A 96 12.37 5.57 11.73
N ALA A 97 11.14 6.06 11.70
CA ALA A 97 10.66 7.15 12.55
C ALA A 97 9.96 6.68 13.83
N TRP A 98 10.19 5.43 14.23
CA TRP A 98 9.66 4.85 15.48
C TRP A 98 8.12 4.88 15.58
N CYS A 99 7.44 4.70 14.45
CA CYS A 99 5.99 4.57 14.35
C CYS A 99 5.57 3.41 13.45
N HIS A 100 4.26 3.22 13.32
CA HIS A 100 3.66 2.18 12.52
C HIS A 100 2.32 2.66 11.94
N ARG A 101 2.10 2.40 10.66
CA ARG A 101 0.87 2.77 9.94
C ARG A 101 -0.07 1.60 9.71
N TYR A 102 0.09 0.48 10.41
CA TYR A 102 -0.86 -0.64 10.45
C TYR A 102 -1.23 -1.17 9.04
N ASP A 103 -2.50 -1.10 8.65
CA ASP A 103 -3.03 -1.56 7.37
C ASP A 103 -2.39 -0.83 6.19
N GLN A 104 -2.01 0.43 6.37
CA GLN A 104 -1.26 1.18 5.38
C GLN A 104 0.15 0.62 5.15
N SER A 105 0.84 0.19 6.21
CA SER A 105 2.11 -0.52 6.09
C SER A 105 1.91 -1.88 5.39
N ALA A 106 0.84 -2.60 5.71
CA ALA A 106 0.51 -3.87 5.05
C ALA A 106 0.30 -3.69 3.55
N LEU A 107 -0.50 -2.70 3.16
CA LEU A 107 -0.77 -2.36 1.77
C LEU A 107 0.50 -1.98 1.02
N ALA A 108 1.32 -1.12 1.61
CA ALA A 108 2.57 -0.69 0.98
C ALA A 108 3.53 -1.87 0.75
N LEU A 109 3.67 -2.78 1.72
CA LEU A 109 4.49 -3.98 1.56
C LEU A 109 3.92 -4.97 0.54
N ALA A 110 2.61 -5.20 0.53
CA ALA A 110 1.98 -6.08 -0.45
C ALA A 110 2.12 -5.55 -1.89
N LEU A 111 2.04 -4.22 -2.08
CA LEU A 111 2.29 -3.58 -3.37
C LEU A 111 3.78 -3.68 -3.76
N ALA A 112 4.70 -3.54 -2.81
CA ALA A 112 6.14 -3.70 -3.02
C ALA A 112 6.57 -5.14 -3.35
N GLU A 113 5.82 -6.17 -2.90
CA GLU A 113 6.04 -7.56 -3.37
C GLU A 113 5.73 -7.68 -4.87
N CYS A 114 4.69 -6.99 -5.33
CA CYS A 114 4.22 -7.04 -6.71
C CYS A 114 5.06 -6.22 -7.69
N THR A 115 5.58 -5.06 -7.28
CA THR A 115 6.35 -4.16 -8.15
C THR A 115 7.41 -3.36 -7.40
N ASP A 116 8.44 -2.95 -8.13
CA ASP A 116 9.50 -2.03 -7.72
C ASP A 116 9.24 -0.56 -8.15
N ASN A 117 8.16 -0.29 -8.87
CA ASN A 117 7.82 1.04 -9.36
C ASN A 117 6.52 1.56 -8.74
N PHE A 118 6.60 2.65 -7.97
CA PHE A 118 5.43 3.29 -7.32
C PHE A 118 4.36 3.73 -8.33
N LYS A 119 4.77 4.14 -9.54
CA LYS A 119 3.85 4.57 -10.60
C LYS A 119 2.95 3.43 -11.10
N ASP A 120 3.34 2.18 -10.87
CA ASP A 120 2.54 1.01 -11.24
C ASP A 120 1.32 0.81 -10.36
N TYR A 121 1.14 1.57 -9.27
CA TYR A 121 -0.06 1.55 -8.45
C TYR A 121 -0.53 2.94 -7.99
N GLU A 122 0.14 4.01 -8.37
CA GLU A 122 -0.37 5.37 -8.19
C GLU A 122 -1.47 5.68 -9.22
N LEU A 123 -2.65 6.10 -8.74
CA LEU A 123 -3.71 6.59 -9.61
C LEU A 123 -3.53 8.08 -9.83
N VAL A 124 -3.09 8.47 -11.03
CA VAL A 124 -3.01 9.88 -11.43
C VAL A 124 -4.43 10.39 -11.70
N SER A 125 -4.78 11.52 -11.07
CA SER A 125 -6.13 12.09 -10.96
C SER A 125 -6.88 12.33 -12.27
N ASP A 126 -6.18 12.35 -13.40
CA ASP A 126 -6.74 12.78 -14.69
C ASP A 126 -7.70 11.74 -15.32
N LEU A 127 -7.91 10.59 -14.69
CA LEU A 127 -8.58 9.43 -15.31
C LEU A 127 -9.83 8.88 -14.59
N ILE A 128 -10.31 9.48 -13.49
CA ILE A 128 -11.44 8.91 -12.73
C ILE A 128 -12.73 9.70 -12.90
N TYR A 129 -13.54 9.32 -13.89
CA TYR A 129 -14.99 9.59 -13.90
C TYR A 129 -15.73 8.27 -13.61
N ILE A 130 -16.17 8.06 -12.36
CA ILE A 130 -17.04 6.93 -11.99
C ILE A 130 -18.49 7.34 -12.24
N ARG A 131 -19.10 6.86 -13.35
CA ARG A 131 -20.55 6.97 -13.52
C ARG A 131 -21.21 5.94 -12.60
N ARG A 132 -22.09 6.38 -11.69
CA ARG A 132 -23.10 5.49 -11.08
C ARG A 132 -23.94 4.92 -12.22
N GLY A 133 -23.92 3.59 -12.38
CA GLY A 133 -24.88 2.91 -13.25
C GLY A 133 -26.28 3.12 -12.67
N MET A 134 -27.11 3.87 -13.39
CA MET A 134 -28.56 3.78 -13.24
C MET A 134 -28.97 2.43 -13.81
N GLN A 135 -29.62 1.61 -12.99
CA GLN A 135 -30.31 0.39 -13.42
C GLN A 135 -31.38 0.77 -14.44
N GLU A 136 -31.38 0.10 -15.59
CA GLU A 136 -32.52 0.04 -16.51
C GLU A 136 -33.53 -0.99 -16.01
#